data_AF-A0A0L9TR97-F1
#
_entry.id   AF-A0A0L9TR97-F1
#
_cell.length_a   1.000
_cell.length_b   1.000
_cell.length_c   1.000
_cell.angle_alpha   90.00
_cell.angle_beta   90.00
_cell.angle_gamma   90.00
#
_symmetry.space_group_name_H-M   'P 1'
#
loop_
_entity.id
_entity.type
_entity.pdbx_description
1 polymer ?
#
loop_
_entity_poly.entity_id
_entity_poly.type
_entity_poly.pdbx_seq_one_letter_code
_entity_poly.pdbx_strand_id
1 'polypeptide(L)'
;MRLWEVLWTHYPSEHLHLYLCVAILNRYRGKIIREEMDFDTLLKFINELSGHIDLDANLRDAEALCICAGENGAACIPPGTPPSLPVDDGSFYALQDEIL
;
A
#
# COMPACT_ATOMS: atom_id res chain seq x y z
N MET A 1 6.56 -11.06 7.06
CA MET A 1 6.15 -11.79 5.84
C MET A 1 4.67 -11.60 5.50
N ARG A 2 3.76 -11.63 6.48
CA ARG A 2 2.30 -11.50 6.27
C ARG A 2 1.80 -10.38 5.35
N LEU A 3 2.41 -9.19 5.39
CA LEU A 3 2.03 -8.08 4.50
C LEU A 3 2.16 -8.48 3.02
N TRP A 4 3.32 -8.99 2.64
CA TRP A 4 3.63 -9.38 1.27
C TRP A 4 2.76 -10.55 0.81
N GLU A 5 2.52 -11.52 1.68
CA GLU A 5 1.63 -12.65 1.41
C GLU A 5 0.22 -12.20 1.01
N VAL A 6 -0.34 -11.19 1.70
CA VAL A 6 -1.66 -10.65 1.38
C VAL A 6 -1.62 -9.85 0.08
N LEU A 7 -0.65 -8.94 -0.07
CA LEU A 7 -0.52 -8.08 -1.26
C LEU A 7 -0.38 -8.88 -2.56
N TRP A 8 0.33 -10.01 -2.52
CA TRP A 8 0.58 -10.83 -3.70
C TRP A 8 -0.56 -11.78 -4.06
N THR A 9 -1.63 -11.85 -3.27
CA THR A 9 -2.82 -12.62 -3.64
C THR A 9 -3.66 -11.96 -4.74
N HIS A 10 -3.40 -10.69 -5.07
CA HIS A 10 -4.23 -9.85 -5.95
C HIS A 10 -5.70 -9.71 -5.50
N TYR A 11 -6.02 -10.12 -4.27
CA TYR A 11 -7.35 -10.03 -3.70
C TYR A 11 -7.37 -8.96 -2.60
N PRO A 12 -8.38 -8.08 -2.53
CA PRO A 12 -9.49 -7.86 -3.49
C PRO A 12 -9.10 -7.01 -4.72
N SER A 13 -7.89 -6.47 -4.77
CA SER A 13 -7.39 -5.63 -5.88
C SER A 13 -5.91 -5.90 -6.13
N GLU A 14 -5.48 -5.79 -7.39
CA GLU A 14 -4.06 -5.86 -7.75
C GLU A 14 -3.26 -4.68 -7.16
N HIS A 15 -3.93 -3.58 -6.81
CA HIS A 15 -3.33 -2.35 -6.28
C HIS A 15 -3.63 -2.15 -4.79
N LEU A 16 -3.82 -3.25 -4.03
CA LEU A 16 -4.15 -3.21 -2.60
C LEU A 16 -3.15 -2.38 -1.78
N HIS A 17 -1.89 -2.32 -2.19
CA HIS A 17 -0.86 -1.50 -1.54
C HIS A 17 -1.22 0.00 -1.50
N LEU A 18 -1.95 0.53 -2.50
CA LEU A 18 -2.42 1.92 -2.49
C LEU A 18 -3.48 2.13 -1.41
N TYR A 19 -4.43 1.21 -1.29
CA TYR A 19 -5.45 1.24 -0.26
C TYR A 19 -4.85 1.10 1.14
N LEU A 20 -3.75 0.35 1.28
CA LEU A 20 -3.00 0.27 2.54
C LEU A 20 -2.38 1.61 2.92
N CYS A 21 -1.75 2.32 1.97
CA CYS A 21 -1.25 3.68 2.20
C CYS A 21 -2.39 4.62 2.63
N VAL A 22 -3.54 4.55 1.96
CA VAL A 22 -4.73 5.36 2.32
C VAL A 22 -5.25 4.98 3.70
N ALA A 23 -5.30 3.70 4.06
CA ALA A 23 -5.74 3.23 5.37
C ALA A 23 -4.88 3.83 6.51
N ILE A 24 -3.55 3.79 6.34
CA ILE A 24 -2.61 4.39 7.29
C ILE A 24 -2.87 5.89 7.42
N LEU A 25 -2.96 6.62 6.30
CA LEU A 25 -3.24 8.06 6.31
C LEU A 25 -4.60 8.39 6.93
N ASN A 26 -5.64 7.62 6.62
CA ASN A 26 -7.00 7.83 7.12
C ASN A 26 -7.08 7.69 8.64
N ARG A 27 -6.33 6.73 9.22
CA ARG A 27 -6.25 6.51 10.67
C ARG A 27 -5.68 7.71 11.41
N TYR A 28 -4.72 8.41 10.80
CA TYR A 28 -4.07 9.58 11.40
C TYR A 28 -4.57 10.92 10.88
N ARG A 29 -5.55 10.94 9.95
CA ARG A 29 -6.05 12.18 9.31
C ARG A 29 -6.40 13.25 10.33
N GLY A 30 -7.04 12.86 11.44
CA GLY A 30 -7.51 13.79 12.46
C GLY A 30 -6.36 14.48 13.19
N LYS A 31 -5.25 13.77 13.39
CA LYS A 31 -4.03 14.32 13.99
C LYS A 31 -3.34 15.25 12.99
N ILE A 32 -3.13 14.78 11.76
CA ILE A 32 -2.47 15.52 10.68
C ILE A 32 -3.15 16.88 10.44
N ILE A 33 -4.49 16.87 10.32
CA ILE A 33 -5.26 18.10 10.06
C ILE A 33 -5.30 19.01 11.30
N ARG A 34 -5.48 18.45 12.50
CA ARG A 34 -5.58 19.25 13.74
C ARG A 34 -4.25 19.92 14.11
N GLU A 35 -3.13 19.25 13.87
CA GLU A 35 -1.79 19.78 14.15
C GLU A 35 -1.26 20.64 13.00
N GLU A 36 -2.04 20.85 11.93
CA GLU A 36 -1.67 21.64 10.75
C GLU A 36 -0.27 21.28 10.23
N MET A 37 0.02 19.97 10.14
CA MET A 37 1.35 19.48 9.81
C MET A 37 1.78 19.96 8.42
N ASP A 38 2.91 20.64 8.35
CA ASP A 38 3.60 20.94 7.10
C ASP A 38 4.32 19.69 6.55
N PHE A 39 4.93 19.81 5.37
CA PHE A 39 5.53 18.67 4.68
C PHE A 39 6.59 17.95 5.52
N ASP A 40 7.52 18.70 6.12
CA ASP A 40 8.62 18.13 6.92
C ASP A 40 8.09 17.47 8.21
N THR A 41 7.11 18.09 8.86
CA THR A 41 6.47 17.53 10.05
C THR A 41 5.69 16.26 9.73
N LEU A 42 4.94 16.26 8.63
CA LEU A 42 4.21 15.08 8.15
C LEU A 42 5.19 13.96 7.82
N LEU A 43 6.27 14.24 7.10
CA LEU A 43 7.28 13.24 6.75
C LEU A 43 7.94 12.64 8.00
N LYS A 44 8.32 13.48 8.97
CA LYS A 44 8.85 13.03 10.26
C LYS A 44 7.83 12.16 10.99
N PHE A 45 6.58 12.58 11.06
CA PHE A 45 5.51 11.84 11.70
C PHE A 45 5.30 10.46 11.06
N ILE A 46 5.23 10.38 9.73
CA ILE A 46 5.09 9.10 9.01
C ILE A 46 6.31 8.20 9.26
N ASN A 47 7.52 8.74 9.27
CA ASN A 47 8.72 7.97 9.61
C ASN A 47 8.67 7.42 11.04
N GLU A 48 8.21 8.22 12.01
CA GLU A 48 8.02 7.81 13.40
C GLU A 48 6.94 6.74 13.58
N LEU A 49 6.03 6.54 12.62
CA LEU A 49 5.09 5.41 12.64
C LEU A 49 5.76 4.06 12.31
N SER A 50 6.96 4.07 11.74
CA SER A 50 7.68 2.84 11.39
C SER A 50 7.87 1.95 12.62
N GLY A 51 7.50 0.67 12.51
CA GLY A 51 7.53 -0.28 13.63
C GLY A 51 6.35 -0.18 14.61
N HIS A 52 5.49 0.83 14.47
CA HIS A 52 4.30 1.03 15.30
C HIS A 52 2.98 0.82 14.53
N ILE A 53 3.04 0.45 13.25
CA ILE A 53 1.87 0.16 12.41
C ILE A 53 1.31 -1.20 12.78
N ASP A 54 0.06 -1.22 13.28
CA ASP A 54 -0.72 -2.45 13.43
C ASP A 54 -1.14 -2.98 12.05
N LEU A 55 -0.37 -3.94 11.55
CA LEU A 55 -0.53 -4.48 10.21
C LEU A 55 -1.93 -5.07 9.97
N ASP A 56 -2.47 -5.84 10.92
CA ASP A 56 -3.75 -6.53 10.74
C ASP A 56 -4.92 -5.55 10.70
N ALA A 57 -4.88 -4.52 11.55
CA ALA A 57 -5.89 -3.46 11.51
C ALA A 57 -5.84 -2.68 10.18
N ASN A 58 -4.63 -2.31 9.73
CA ASN A 58 -4.48 -1.54 8.50
C ASN A 58 -4.84 -2.35 7.25
N LEU A 59 -4.56 -3.66 7.22
CA LEU A 59 -5.01 -4.53 6.12
C LEU A 59 -6.55 -4.63 6.07
N ARG A 60 -7.21 -4.79 7.21
CA ARG A 60 -8.68 -4.81 7.28
C ARG A 60 -9.29 -3.48 6.82
N ASP A 61 -8.72 -2.37 7.26
CA ASP A 61 -9.16 -1.03 6.83
C ASP A 61 -8.93 -0.84 5.32
N ALA A 62 -7.81 -1.34 4.78
CA ALA A 62 -7.50 -1.28 3.35
C ALA A 62 -8.48 -2.12 2.51
N GLU A 63 -8.79 -3.34 2.93
CA GLU A 63 -9.80 -4.19 2.28
C GLU A 63 -11.18 -3.53 2.30
N ALA A 64 -11.58 -3.00 3.45
CA ALA A 64 -12.85 -2.28 3.59
C ALA A 64 -12.89 -1.05 2.68
N LEU A 65 -11.81 -0.26 2.60
CA LEU A 65 -11.71 0.88 1.69
C LEU A 65 -11.79 0.44 0.23
N CYS A 66 -11.10 -0.63 -0.16
CA CYS A 66 -11.13 -1.18 -1.51
C CYS A 66 -12.55 -1.60 -1.91
N ILE A 67 -13.26 -2.31 -1.03
CA ILE A 67 -14.64 -2.75 -1.25
C ILE A 67 -15.59 -1.55 -1.31
N CYS A 68 -15.46 -0.59 -0.39
CA CYS A 68 -16.30 0.61 -0.36
C CYS A 68 -16.11 1.50 -1.59
N ALA A 69 -14.87 1.62 -2.07
CA ALA A 69 -14.55 2.46 -3.22
C ALA A 69 -15.03 1.84 -4.55
N GLY A 70 -15.02 0.51 -4.65
CA GLY A 70 -15.51 -0.23 -5.82
C GLY A 70 -14.89 0.24 -7.13
N GLU A 71 -15.70 0.33 -8.18
CA GLU A 71 -15.26 0.75 -9.53
C GLU A 71 -14.75 2.20 -9.54
N ASN A 72 -15.29 3.08 -8.71
CA ASN A 72 -14.83 4.47 -8.60
C ASN A 72 -13.41 4.55 -8.02
N GLY A 73 -13.09 3.68 -7.05
CA GLY A 73 -11.74 3.54 -6.53
C GLY A 73 -10.75 3.08 -7.59
N ALA A 74 -11.14 2.05 -8.34
CA ALA A 74 -10.33 1.53 -9.45
C ALA A 74 -10.11 2.57 -10.55
N ALA A 75 -11.14 3.36 -10.89
CA ALA A 75 -11.05 4.42 -11.90
C ALA A 75 -10.11 5.58 -11.52
N CYS A 76 -9.84 5.78 -10.23
CA CYS A 76 -8.90 6.79 -9.75
C CYS A 76 -7.42 6.35 -9.86
N ILE A 77 -7.14 5.07 -10.12
CA ILE A 77 -5.78 4.55 -10.24
C ILE A 77 -5.22 4.96 -11.61
N PRO A 78 -4.11 5.70 -11.68
CA PRO A 78 -3.55 6.13 -12.95
C PRO A 78 -3.13 4.95 -13.83
N PRO A 79 -3.28 5.06 -15.17
CA PRO A 79 -2.80 4.04 -16.08
C PRO A 79 -1.28 3.89 -15.97
N GLY A 80 -0.79 2.65 -15.98
CA GLY A 80 0.64 2.34 -15.80
C GLY A 80 1.08 2.23 -14.34
N THR A 81 0.16 2.35 -13.38
CA THR A 81 0.48 2.05 -11.97
C THR A 81 0.78 0.55 -11.81
N PRO A 82 1.96 0.17 -11.30
CA PRO A 82 2.32 -1.24 -11.18
C PRO A 82 1.44 -1.95 -10.14
N PRO A 83 1.13 -3.24 -10.35
CA PRO A 83 0.44 -4.04 -9.35
C PRO A 83 1.33 -4.34 -8.12
N SER A 84 0.70 -4.80 -7.04
CA SER A 84 1.37 -5.10 -5.76
C SER A 84 2.38 -6.25 -5.88
N LEU A 85 2.07 -7.23 -6.72
CA LEU A 85 3.03 -8.22 -7.19
C LEU A 85 3.67 -7.69 -8.49
N PRO A 86 5.00 -7.57 -8.57
CA PRO A 86 5.66 -7.19 -9.81
C PRO A 86 5.30 -8.18 -10.92
N VAL A 87 5.03 -7.67 -12.12
CA VAL A 87 4.92 -8.51 -13.31
C VAL A 87 6.32 -9.06 -13.59
N ASP A 88 6.48 -10.38 -13.52
CA ASP A 88 7.74 -11.04 -13.86
C ASP A 88 7.97 -10.90 -15.37
N ASP A 89 8.67 -9.84 -15.77
CA ASP A 89 9.46 -9.91 -17.00
C ASP A 89 10.57 -10.90 -16.65
N GLY A 90 10.47 -12.16 -17.10
CA GLY A 90 11.29 -13.32 -16.70
C GLY A 90 12.82 -13.19 -16.82
N SER A 91 13.32 -11.96 -17.02
CA SER A 91 14.71 -11.54 -16.92
C SER A 91 15.37 -11.79 -15.56
N PHE A 92 14.63 -11.79 -14.44
CA PHE A 92 15.26 -12.02 -13.12
C PHE A 92 15.64 -13.48 -12.89
N TYR A 93 14.84 -14.43 -13.39
CA TYR A 93 15.17 -15.86 -13.34
C TYR A 93 16.25 -16.25 -14.36
N ALA A 94 16.24 -15.64 -15.56
CA ALA A 94 17.26 -15.89 -16.58
C ALA A 94 18.68 -15.50 -16.13
N LEU A 95 18.82 -14.43 -15.34
CA LEU A 95 20.10 -13.99 -14.79
C LEU A 95 20.63 -14.88 -13.65
N GLN A 96 19.76 -15.63 -12.97
CA GLN A 96 20.15 -16.52 -11.88
C GLN A 96 20.75 -17.83 -12.40
N ASP A 97 20.30 -18.32 -13.56
CA ASP A 97 20.81 -19.54 -14.21
C ASP A 97 22.13 -19.33 -14.99
N GLU A 98 22.50 -18.10 -15.37
CA GLU A 98 23.81 -17.82 -16.01
C GLU A 98 24.98 -17.66 -15.02
N ILE A 99 24.70 -17.63 -13.71
CA ILE A 99 25.74 -17.49 -12.65
C ILE A 99 26.12 -18.87 -12.05
N LEU A 100 25.70 -19.98 -12.65
CA LEU A 100 26.00 -21.34 -12.19
C LEU A 100 26.91 -22.12 -13.17
#